data_AF-A0A212KXD4-F1
#
_entry.id   AF-A0A212KXD4-F1
#
_cell.length_a   1.000
_cell.length_b   1.000
_cell.length_c   1.000
_cell.angle_alpha   90.00
_cell.angle_beta   90.00
_cell.angle_gamma   90.00
#
_symmetry.space_group_name_H-M   'P 1'
#
loop_
_entity.id
_entity.type
_entity.pdbx_description
1 polymer ?
#
loop_
_entity_poly.entity_id
_entity_poly.type
_entity_poly.pdbx_seq_one_letter_code
_entity_poly.pdbx_strand_id
1 'polypeptide(L)'
;MLAEETERKRLAYEEGQVCFDLYAPLVGDLLHRSSRIRKLVADMHPVIILDEFQDTNTAQWQVVQALGEFCRLIALADPDQRIYDWLGADPARLDHFRGLCVPLEFDLGTDNHRSPGTDISQFGDDILTGDFGKQSYHGIELIQCDHVPNVAMTTLVKTIYTARSQLVSKYGKNWSLAVLVPTKNMVHLVSDVLHNPPAKMPPIKHSAVTEMEASILGAEVVAYLMQTKTAHCEACFIDILCSYYKGRKGGNPTKKDLHEAIAISKAYEELVSAQNATKTKKSQANLLNTLAVHEQVRSLMLTGNPAEDWMAILDILAHGECVRLKELAKHVGVLKILERGTQLRQALSQDWLANGGYHNALKIIRQAFVQVHFATTSKPDSGVIIMNMHKAKGKQFEEVIIFEGAPVIIKRELSHNPDRIVWSNTEDNVTAQARQNLRVSVTRSKNKTTILTPKIDPCLLLRNFVVALSSQVPPKVDTLSV
;
A
#
# COMPACT_ATOMS: atom_id res chain seq x y z
N MET A 1 -1.79 16.64 -16.24
CA MET A 1 -1.85 15.39 -17.03
C MET A 1 -1.07 15.53 -18.33
N LEU A 2 -1.47 16.35 -19.31
CA LEU A 2 -0.73 16.42 -20.60
C LEU A 2 0.75 16.84 -20.46
N ALA A 3 1.05 17.89 -19.70
CA ALA A 3 2.43 18.34 -19.49
C ALA A 3 3.32 17.30 -18.79
N GLU A 4 2.74 16.53 -17.86
CA GLU A 4 3.44 15.46 -17.16
C GLU A 4 3.72 14.28 -18.09
N GLU A 5 2.75 13.89 -18.90
CA GLU A 5 2.92 12.82 -19.89
C GLU A 5 4.00 13.19 -20.93
N THR A 6 4.00 14.46 -21.38
CA THR A 6 5.04 15.00 -22.26
C THR A 6 6.41 14.91 -21.62
N GLU A 7 6.55 15.32 -20.35
CA GLU A 7 7.84 15.28 -19.67
C GLU A 7 8.34 13.85 -19.43
N ARG A 8 7.47 12.92 -19.05
CA ARG A 8 7.83 11.50 -18.93
C ARG A 8 8.37 10.95 -20.26
N LYS A 9 7.74 11.30 -21.38
CA LYS A 9 8.22 10.91 -22.72
C LYS A 9 9.56 11.57 -23.03
N ARG A 10 9.72 12.87 -22.76
CA ARG A 10 10.97 13.59 -22.95
C ARG A 10 12.13 12.92 -22.20
N LEU A 11 11.97 12.67 -20.90
CA LEU A 11 12.95 11.97 -20.06
C LEU A 11 13.31 10.58 -20.61
N ALA A 12 12.32 9.82 -21.08
CA ALA A 12 12.54 8.50 -21.66
C ALA A 12 13.34 8.56 -22.98
N TYR A 13 13.00 9.47 -23.89
CA TYR A 13 13.60 9.54 -25.22
C TYR A 13 14.91 10.31 -25.28
N GLU A 14 15.06 11.38 -24.50
CA GLU A 14 16.24 12.25 -24.52
C GLU A 14 17.29 11.84 -23.49
N GLU A 15 16.87 11.36 -22.32
CA GLU A 15 17.78 11.09 -21.19
C GLU A 15 17.86 9.59 -20.83
N GLY A 16 17.10 8.73 -21.51
CA GLY A 16 17.05 7.30 -21.25
C GLY A 16 16.42 6.93 -19.90
N GLN A 17 15.69 7.85 -19.26
CA GLN A 17 15.05 7.65 -17.98
C GLN A 17 13.60 7.18 -18.17
N VAL A 18 13.38 5.87 -18.08
CA VAL A 18 12.08 5.26 -18.38
C VAL A 18 11.28 5.03 -17.09
N CYS A 19 10.10 5.63 -17.00
CA CYS A 19 9.14 5.37 -15.92
C CYS A 19 8.36 4.06 -16.16
N PHE A 20 7.87 3.42 -15.09
CA PHE A 20 7.11 2.16 -15.16
C PHE A 20 5.93 2.21 -16.14
N ASP A 21 5.18 3.31 -16.14
CA ASP A 21 4.01 3.49 -17.02
C ASP A 21 4.37 3.48 -18.52
N LEU A 22 5.65 3.70 -18.87
CA LEU A 22 6.14 3.69 -20.24
C LEU A 22 6.68 2.33 -20.69
N TYR A 23 6.91 1.37 -19.78
CA TYR A 23 7.45 0.06 -20.17
C TYR A 23 6.55 -0.67 -21.16
N ALA A 24 5.27 -0.86 -20.84
CA ALA A 24 4.36 -1.59 -21.72
C ALA A 24 4.12 -0.86 -23.05
N PRO A 25 3.85 0.46 -23.10
CA PRO A 25 3.72 1.19 -24.36
C PRO A 25 4.96 1.10 -25.25
N LEU A 26 6.16 1.38 -24.71
CA LEU A 26 7.39 1.38 -25.49
C LEU A 26 7.74 0.00 -26.04
N VAL A 27 7.54 -1.05 -25.23
CA VAL A 27 7.73 -2.45 -25.66
C VAL A 27 6.70 -2.82 -26.72
N GLY A 28 5.44 -2.44 -26.54
CA GLY A 28 4.38 -2.67 -27.53
C GLY A 28 4.72 -2.04 -28.88
N ASP A 29 5.11 -0.77 -28.88
CA ASP A 29 5.52 -0.04 -30.08
C ASP A 29 6.75 -0.69 -30.74
N LEU A 30 7.76 -1.09 -29.98
CA LEU A 30 8.94 -1.76 -30.50
C LEU A 30 8.59 -3.09 -31.17
N LEU A 31 7.78 -3.91 -30.48
CA LEU A 31 7.36 -5.20 -30.98
C LEU A 31 6.54 -5.04 -32.25
N HIS A 32 5.53 -4.17 -32.29
CA HIS A 32 4.69 -3.95 -33.48
C HIS A 32 5.48 -3.44 -34.70
N ARG A 33 6.51 -2.60 -34.47
CA ARG A 33 7.36 -2.07 -35.56
C ARG A 33 8.35 -3.07 -36.13
N SER A 34 8.66 -4.17 -35.45
CA SER A 34 9.71 -5.10 -35.88
C SER A 34 9.33 -6.56 -35.76
N SER A 35 8.89 -7.16 -36.87
CA SER A 35 8.63 -8.60 -36.95
C SER A 35 9.87 -9.45 -36.66
N ARG A 36 11.08 -8.93 -36.95
CA ARG A 36 12.35 -9.61 -36.63
C ARG A 36 12.55 -9.75 -35.12
N ILE A 37 12.21 -8.72 -34.34
CA ILE A 37 12.27 -8.81 -32.87
C ILE A 37 11.22 -9.81 -32.38
N ARG A 38 9.99 -9.75 -32.89
CA ARG A 38 8.93 -10.70 -32.49
C ARG A 38 9.32 -12.16 -32.75
N LYS A 39 9.92 -12.45 -33.92
CA LYS A 39 10.45 -13.78 -34.25
C LYS A 39 11.59 -14.20 -33.33
N LEU A 40 12.53 -13.30 -33.04
CA LEU A 40 13.62 -13.58 -32.10
C LEU A 40 13.09 -13.92 -30.70
N VAL A 41 12.07 -13.18 -30.22
CA VAL A 41 11.41 -13.47 -28.95
C VAL A 41 10.73 -14.84 -29.01
N ALA A 42 10.04 -15.18 -30.10
CA ALA A 42 9.40 -16.47 -30.28
C ALA A 42 10.41 -17.64 -30.36
N ASP A 43 11.58 -17.43 -30.97
CA ASP A 43 12.64 -18.44 -31.02
C ASP A 43 13.19 -18.75 -29.62
N MET A 44 13.25 -17.74 -28.73
CA MET A 44 13.73 -17.88 -27.36
C MET A 44 12.63 -18.32 -26.38
N HIS A 45 11.41 -17.83 -26.57
CA HIS A 45 10.25 -18.02 -25.71
C HIS A 45 9.03 -18.42 -26.55
N PRO A 46 9.03 -19.64 -27.12
CA PRO A 46 7.98 -20.08 -28.04
C PRO A 46 6.61 -20.25 -27.36
N VAL A 47 6.60 -20.39 -26.03
CA VAL A 47 5.39 -20.47 -25.21
C VAL A 47 5.45 -19.39 -24.14
N ILE A 48 4.40 -18.58 -24.04
CA ILE A 48 4.27 -17.51 -23.05
C ILE A 48 3.02 -17.78 -22.21
N ILE A 49 3.22 -17.83 -20.89
CA ILE A 49 2.15 -17.97 -19.91
C ILE A 49 1.89 -16.60 -19.28
N LEU A 50 0.64 -16.15 -19.34
CA LEU A 50 0.18 -14.88 -18.80
C LEU A 50 -0.65 -15.18 -17.55
N ASP A 51 -0.13 -14.84 -16.38
CA ASP A 51 -0.84 -14.99 -15.11
C ASP A 51 -1.65 -13.72 -14.79
N GLU A 52 -2.71 -13.85 -13.99
CA GLU A 52 -3.63 -12.76 -13.60
C GLU A 52 -4.12 -11.91 -14.80
N PHE A 53 -4.36 -12.56 -15.93
CA PHE A 53 -4.55 -11.90 -17.22
C PHE A 53 -5.77 -10.96 -17.26
N GLN A 54 -6.77 -11.18 -16.41
CA GLN A 54 -7.94 -10.30 -16.27
C GLN A 54 -7.59 -8.86 -15.84
N ASP A 55 -6.43 -8.62 -15.20
CA ASP A 55 -6.00 -7.29 -14.77
C ASP A 55 -5.17 -6.55 -15.84
N THR A 56 -5.00 -7.14 -17.03
CA THR A 56 -4.16 -6.57 -18.09
C THR A 56 -4.74 -5.26 -18.59
N ASN A 57 -3.94 -4.18 -18.56
CA ASN A 57 -4.34 -2.88 -19.13
C ASN A 57 -4.11 -2.82 -20.64
N THR A 58 -4.56 -1.73 -21.29
CA THR A 58 -4.50 -1.58 -22.76
C THR A 58 -3.08 -1.63 -23.32
N ALA A 59 -2.10 -1.03 -22.64
CA ALA A 59 -0.71 -1.04 -23.12
C ALA A 59 -0.07 -2.42 -23.01
N GLN A 60 -0.34 -3.14 -21.91
CA GLN A 60 0.12 -4.53 -21.75
C GLN A 60 -0.55 -5.45 -22.77
N TRP A 61 -1.82 -5.21 -23.09
CA TRP A 61 -2.52 -5.96 -24.13
C TRP A 61 -1.86 -5.80 -25.51
N GLN A 62 -1.43 -4.59 -25.89
CA GLN A 62 -0.72 -4.39 -27.16
C GLN A 62 0.56 -5.24 -27.26
N VAL A 63 1.27 -5.43 -26.15
CA VAL A 63 2.43 -6.33 -26.07
C VAL A 63 1.99 -7.78 -26.30
N VAL A 64 0.94 -8.23 -25.61
CA VAL A 64 0.40 -9.60 -25.77
C VAL A 64 -0.05 -9.85 -27.21
N GLN A 65 -0.73 -8.88 -27.84
CA GLN A 65 -1.15 -8.97 -29.24
C GLN A 65 0.05 -9.18 -30.18
N ALA A 66 1.12 -8.41 -29.99
CA ALA A 66 2.31 -8.53 -30.82
C ALA A 66 2.99 -9.90 -30.64
N LEU A 67 3.13 -10.36 -29.40
CA LEU A 67 3.78 -11.63 -29.10
C LEU A 67 2.97 -12.83 -29.61
N GLY A 68 1.64 -12.76 -29.54
CA GLY A 68 0.74 -13.82 -29.99
C GLY A 68 0.77 -14.11 -31.50
N GLU A 69 1.41 -13.25 -32.31
CA GLU A 69 1.59 -13.52 -33.74
C GLU A 69 2.52 -14.71 -34.01
N PHE A 70 3.53 -14.92 -33.16
CA PHE A 70 4.54 -15.97 -33.33
C PHE A 70 4.68 -16.91 -32.13
N CYS A 71 4.22 -16.49 -30.94
CA CYS A 71 4.31 -17.28 -29.71
C CYS A 71 2.99 -17.98 -29.42
N ARG A 72 3.04 -19.19 -28.85
CA ARG A 72 1.86 -19.81 -28.25
C ARG A 72 1.56 -19.11 -26.92
N LEU A 73 0.37 -18.54 -26.81
CA LEU A 73 -0.09 -17.89 -25.58
C LEU A 73 -0.95 -18.82 -24.74
N ILE A 74 -0.74 -18.80 -23.43
CA ILE A 74 -1.60 -19.45 -22.44
C ILE A 74 -1.96 -18.38 -21.40
N ALA A 75 -3.22 -17.99 -21.34
CA ALA A 75 -3.70 -17.03 -20.35
C ALA A 75 -4.37 -17.75 -19.19
N LEU A 76 -3.91 -17.46 -17.97
CA LEU A 76 -4.54 -17.86 -16.72
C LEU A 76 -5.29 -16.63 -16.19
N ALA A 77 -6.58 -16.79 -15.91
CA ALA A 77 -7.42 -15.69 -15.46
C ALA A 77 -8.51 -16.16 -14.51
N ASP A 78 -8.87 -15.30 -13.56
CA ASP A 78 -10.06 -15.42 -12.72
C ASP A 78 -10.82 -14.08 -12.80
N PRO A 79 -11.91 -13.98 -13.58
CA PRO A 79 -12.66 -12.73 -13.76
C PRO A 79 -13.23 -12.19 -12.43
N ASP A 80 -13.49 -13.08 -11.47
CA ASP A 80 -14.02 -12.74 -10.15
C ASP A 80 -12.94 -12.20 -9.20
N GLN A 81 -11.66 -12.29 -9.57
CA GLN A 81 -10.54 -11.64 -8.88
C GLN A 81 -10.11 -10.31 -9.50
N ARG A 82 -10.85 -9.77 -10.46
CA ARG A 82 -10.52 -8.46 -11.05
C ARG A 82 -10.76 -7.36 -10.01
N ILE A 83 -9.69 -6.70 -9.53
CA ILE A 83 -9.80 -5.66 -8.49
C ILE A 83 -8.99 -4.39 -8.80
N TYR A 84 -8.41 -4.31 -9.99
CA TYR A 84 -7.58 -3.20 -10.43
C TYR A 84 -8.24 -2.41 -11.57
N ASP A 85 -9.57 -2.34 -11.62
CA ASP A 85 -10.31 -1.57 -12.63
C ASP A 85 -9.86 -0.09 -12.66
N TRP A 86 -9.51 0.46 -11.49
CA TRP A 86 -8.96 1.82 -11.34
C TRP A 86 -7.56 2.01 -11.95
N LEU A 87 -6.81 0.94 -12.22
CA LEU A 87 -5.53 0.96 -12.95
C LEU A 87 -5.71 0.82 -14.47
N GLY A 88 -6.95 0.81 -14.97
CA GLY A 88 -7.25 0.71 -16.39
C GLY A 88 -7.25 -0.72 -16.94
N ALA A 89 -7.45 -1.72 -16.07
CA ALA A 89 -7.81 -3.07 -16.52
C ALA A 89 -9.14 -3.00 -17.27
N ASP A 90 -9.18 -3.58 -18.47
CA ASP A 90 -10.38 -3.54 -19.31
C ASP A 90 -11.31 -4.69 -18.90
N PRO A 91 -12.58 -4.42 -18.53
CA PRO A 91 -13.52 -5.48 -18.17
C PRO A 91 -13.72 -6.53 -19.26
N ALA A 92 -13.56 -6.16 -20.54
CA ALA A 92 -13.68 -7.03 -21.70
C ALA A 92 -12.35 -7.71 -22.09
N ARG A 93 -11.30 -7.64 -21.26
CA ARG A 93 -9.96 -8.19 -21.59
C ARG A 93 -10.00 -9.66 -22.01
N LEU A 94 -10.82 -10.48 -21.36
CA LEU A 94 -10.97 -11.89 -21.73
C LEU A 94 -11.66 -12.05 -23.09
N ASP A 95 -12.65 -11.21 -23.41
CA ASP A 95 -13.31 -11.21 -24.72
C ASP A 95 -12.36 -10.76 -25.83
N HIS A 96 -11.50 -9.77 -25.55
CA HIS A 96 -10.42 -9.39 -26.47
C HIS A 96 -9.46 -10.55 -26.76
N PHE A 97 -9.12 -11.35 -25.75
CA PHE A 97 -8.28 -12.53 -25.92
C PHE A 97 -8.96 -13.63 -26.72
N ARG A 98 -10.25 -13.89 -26.45
CA ARG A 98 -11.08 -14.81 -27.24
C ARG A 98 -11.13 -14.42 -28.71
N GLY A 99 -11.36 -13.14 -28.98
CA GLY A 99 -11.43 -12.62 -30.35
C GLY A 99 -10.10 -12.68 -31.10
N LEU A 100 -8.97 -12.50 -30.41
CA LEU A 100 -7.65 -12.54 -31.04
C LEU A 100 -7.14 -13.98 -31.25
N CYS A 101 -7.20 -14.81 -30.21
CA CYS A 101 -6.47 -16.08 -30.18
C CYS A 101 -7.35 -17.30 -30.45
N VAL A 102 -8.69 -17.17 -30.39
CA VAL A 102 -9.65 -18.29 -30.43
C VAL A 102 -9.15 -19.46 -29.54
N PRO A 103 -8.93 -19.20 -28.25
CA PRO A 103 -8.25 -20.14 -27.38
C PRO A 103 -9.10 -21.39 -27.14
N LEU A 104 -8.41 -22.50 -26.87
CA LEU A 104 -9.06 -23.65 -26.24
C LEU A 104 -9.27 -23.31 -24.77
N GLU A 105 -10.52 -23.14 -24.37
CA GLU A 105 -10.88 -22.82 -22.99
C GLU A 105 -10.93 -24.08 -22.13
N PHE A 106 -10.25 -24.01 -20.98
CA PHE A 106 -10.28 -25.04 -19.95
C PHE A 106 -10.73 -24.39 -18.65
N ASP A 107 -11.93 -24.74 -18.21
CA ASP A 107 -12.42 -24.34 -16.90
C ASP A 107 -11.84 -25.30 -15.85
N LEU A 108 -11.16 -24.74 -14.85
CA LEU A 108 -10.66 -25.50 -13.70
C LEU A 108 -11.78 -25.81 -12.69
N GLY A 109 -12.99 -25.33 -12.95
CA GLY A 109 -14.18 -25.60 -12.17
C GLY A 109 -14.08 -25.05 -10.76
N THR A 110 -14.60 -25.80 -9.80
CA THR A 110 -14.64 -25.42 -8.38
C THR A 110 -13.50 -26.02 -7.56
N ASP A 111 -12.50 -26.61 -8.21
CA ASP A 111 -11.36 -27.25 -7.54
C ASP A 111 -10.51 -26.21 -6.79
N ASN A 112 -10.70 -26.14 -5.48
CA ASN A 112 -9.94 -25.27 -4.60
C ASN A 112 -8.95 -26.07 -3.75
N HIS A 113 -7.66 -25.89 -4.04
CA HIS A 113 -6.55 -26.48 -3.26
C HIS A 113 -5.98 -25.56 -2.17
N ARG A 114 -6.43 -24.30 -2.07
CA ARG A 114 -5.99 -23.35 -1.04
C ARG A 114 -6.67 -23.60 0.30
N SER A 115 -7.97 -23.86 0.27
CA SER A 115 -8.83 -23.91 1.46
C SER A 115 -9.62 -25.22 1.53
N PRO A 116 -8.93 -26.38 1.48
CA PRO A 116 -9.60 -27.68 1.38
C PRO A 116 -10.48 -27.93 2.60
N GLY A 117 -11.69 -28.45 2.35
CA GLY A 117 -12.66 -28.79 3.40
C GLY A 117 -13.34 -27.60 4.07
N THR A 118 -13.21 -26.39 3.52
CA THR A 118 -13.89 -25.18 4.01
C THR A 118 -14.89 -24.65 2.97
N ASP A 119 -15.81 -23.80 3.41
CA ASP A 119 -16.76 -23.09 2.56
C ASP A 119 -16.26 -21.67 2.18
N ILE A 120 -14.97 -21.39 2.34
CA ILE A 120 -14.39 -20.04 2.13
C ILE A 120 -14.59 -19.54 0.70
N SER A 121 -14.41 -20.41 -0.30
CA SER A 121 -14.65 -20.06 -1.71
C SER A 121 -16.12 -19.78 -1.96
N GLN A 122 -17.01 -20.67 -1.53
CA GLN A 122 -18.45 -20.50 -1.70
C GLN A 122 -18.94 -19.19 -1.07
N PHE A 123 -18.50 -18.89 0.16
CA PHE A 123 -18.85 -17.62 0.80
C PHE A 123 -18.33 -16.41 0.02
N GLY A 124 -17.13 -16.52 -0.56
CA GLY A 124 -16.58 -15.51 -1.46
C GLY A 124 -17.48 -15.28 -2.67
N ASP A 125 -17.93 -16.35 -3.32
CA ASP A 125 -18.78 -16.26 -4.51
C ASP A 125 -20.18 -15.71 -4.17
N ASP A 126 -20.72 -16.08 -3.01
CA ASP A 126 -21.99 -15.55 -2.47
C ASP A 126 -21.89 -14.04 -2.14
N ILE A 127 -20.70 -13.50 -1.83
CA ILE A 127 -20.48 -12.04 -1.71
C ILE A 127 -20.65 -11.34 -3.07
N LEU A 128 -20.25 -11.98 -4.17
CA LEU A 128 -20.36 -11.40 -5.52
C LEU A 128 -21.82 -11.25 -5.94
N THR A 129 -22.64 -12.27 -5.66
CA THR A 129 -24.07 -12.25 -5.97
C THR A 129 -24.88 -11.45 -4.93
N GLY A 130 -24.42 -11.42 -3.68
CA GLY A 130 -25.17 -10.91 -2.53
C GLY A 130 -26.24 -11.88 -2.02
N ASP A 131 -26.27 -13.10 -2.54
CA ASP A 131 -27.19 -14.17 -2.16
C ASP A 131 -26.42 -15.25 -1.39
N PHE A 132 -26.72 -15.37 -0.10
CA PHE A 132 -26.04 -16.30 0.81
C PHE A 132 -26.92 -17.54 0.98
N GLY A 133 -26.58 -18.62 0.26
CA GLY A 133 -27.38 -19.84 0.23
C GLY A 133 -27.32 -20.69 1.51
N LYS A 134 -26.33 -20.44 2.38
CA LYS A 134 -26.14 -21.16 3.66
C LYS A 134 -26.29 -20.23 4.87
N GLN A 135 -26.75 -20.80 5.98
CA GLN A 135 -26.84 -20.13 7.28
C GLN A 135 -25.48 -20.01 7.97
N SER A 136 -24.57 -20.95 7.70
CA SER A 136 -23.19 -20.93 8.19
C SER A 136 -22.26 -21.51 7.13
N TYR A 137 -21.00 -21.06 7.15
CA TYR A 137 -19.97 -21.46 6.21
C TYR A 137 -18.77 -21.95 7.03
N HIS A 138 -18.37 -23.21 6.86
CA HIS A 138 -17.22 -23.74 7.56
C HIS A 138 -15.96 -22.94 7.17
N GLY A 139 -15.22 -22.45 8.17
CA GLY A 139 -14.06 -21.58 7.94
C GLY A 139 -14.40 -20.09 7.81
N ILE A 140 -15.66 -19.68 7.96
CA ILE A 140 -16.04 -18.26 8.06
C ILE A 140 -16.59 -17.96 9.45
N GLU A 141 -16.12 -16.88 10.05
CA GLU A 141 -16.64 -16.36 11.32
C GLU A 141 -16.99 -14.88 11.17
N LEU A 142 -18.20 -14.49 11.57
CA LEU A 142 -18.62 -13.09 11.58
C LEU A 142 -18.75 -12.60 13.02
N ILE A 143 -18.03 -11.54 13.37
CA ILE A 143 -18.07 -10.92 14.70
C ILE A 143 -18.64 -9.52 14.56
N GLN A 144 -19.80 -9.28 15.16
CA GLN A 144 -20.36 -7.94 15.26
C GLN A 144 -19.70 -7.16 16.40
N CYS A 145 -18.90 -6.16 16.07
CA CYS A 145 -18.19 -5.34 17.05
C CYS A 145 -19.03 -4.13 17.51
N ASP A 146 -18.62 -3.53 18.63
CA ASP A 146 -19.27 -2.34 19.15
C ASP A 146 -19.08 -1.14 18.20
N HIS A 147 -19.99 -0.18 18.24
CA HIS A 147 -19.91 1.07 17.49
C HIS A 147 -18.91 2.06 18.13
N VAL A 148 -18.47 1.83 19.37
CA VAL A 148 -17.43 2.62 20.02
C VAL A 148 -16.05 2.18 19.49
N PRO A 149 -15.28 3.07 18.82
CA PRO A 149 -14.04 2.69 18.13
C PRO A 149 -13.01 1.97 19.01
N ASN A 150 -12.79 2.44 20.25
CA ASN A 150 -11.83 1.81 21.17
C ASN A 150 -12.25 0.40 21.60
N VAL A 151 -13.56 0.17 21.72
CA VAL A 151 -14.11 -1.15 22.05
C VAL A 151 -14.01 -2.07 20.85
N ALA A 152 -14.31 -1.58 19.65
CA ALA A 152 -14.12 -2.32 18.40
C ALA A 152 -12.66 -2.75 18.20
N MET A 153 -11.70 -1.83 18.42
CA MET A 153 -10.27 -2.12 18.40
C MET A 153 -9.86 -3.15 19.45
N THR A 154 -10.43 -3.07 20.66
CA THR A 154 -10.19 -4.08 21.71
C THR A 154 -10.68 -5.45 21.27
N THR A 155 -11.84 -5.54 20.61
CA THR A 155 -12.35 -6.78 20.03
C THR A 155 -11.40 -7.33 18.96
N LEU A 156 -10.95 -6.48 18.03
CA LEU A 156 -9.96 -6.86 17.03
C LEU A 156 -8.68 -7.44 17.66
N VAL A 157 -8.11 -6.73 18.64
CA VAL A 157 -6.89 -7.16 19.33
C VAL A 157 -7.09 -8.52 19.98
N LYS A 158 -8.20 -8.73 20.68
CA LYS A 158 -8.55 -10.03 21.28
C LYS A 158 -8.65 -11.13 20.22
N THR A 159 -9.32 -10.86 19.10
CA THR A 159 -9.41 -11.82 17.99
C THR A 159 -8.03 -12.18 17.44
N ILE A 160 -7.15 -11.20 17.28
CA ILE A 160 -5.77 -11.43 16.83
C ILE A 160 -4.99 -12.29 17.83
N TYR A 161 -5.10 -12.05 19.15
CA TYR A 161 -4.45 -12.90 20.15
C TYR A 161 -4.95 -14.34 20.10
N THR A 162 -6.26 -14.53 20.00
CA THR A 162 -6.88 -15.86 19.93
C THR A 162 -6.37 -16.62 18.70
N ALA A 163 -6.48 -16.02 17.51
CA ALA A 163 -6.00 -16.61 16.26
C ALA A 163 -4.49 -16.90 16.32
N ARG A 164 -3.68 -15.93 16.78
CA ARG A 164 -2.23 -16.12 16.96
C ARG A 164 -1.91 -17.28 17.90
N SER A 165 -2.60 -17.40 19.03
CA SER A 165 -2.36 -18.49 19.99
C SER A 165 -2.62 -19.86 19.36
N GLN A 166 -3.72 -19.99 18.61
CA GLN A 166 -4.11 -21.20 17.88
C GLN A 166 -3.12 -21.53 16.75
N LEU A 167 -2.66 -20.52 16.01
CA LEU A 167 -1.71 -20.69 14.92
C LEU A 167 -0.32 -21.07 15.41
N VAL A 168 0.16 -20.45 16.50
CA VAL A 168 1.45 -20.79 17.11
C VAL A 168 1.44 -22.22 17.65
N SER A 169 0.34 -22.65 18.29
CA SER A 169 0.25 -24.01 18.82
C SER A 169 0.20 -25.07 17.70
N LYS A 170 -0.45 -24.75 16.57
CA LYS A 170 -0.60 -25.66 15.43
C LYS A 170 0.64 -25.72 14.52
N TYR A 171 1.29 -24.59 14.26
CA TYR A 171 2.34 -24.48 13.22
C TYR A 171 3.71 -23.99 13.75
N GLY A 172 3.84 -23.76 15.06
CA GLY A 172 5.09 -23.32 15.68
C GLY A 172 5.51 -21.92 15.22
N LYS A 173 6.62 -21.85 14.45
CA LYS A 173 7.14 -20.57 13.90
C LYS A 173 6.65 -20.26 12.48
N ASN A 174 6.09 -21.24 11.78
CA ASN A 174 5.73 -21.15 10.36
C ASN A 174 4.22 -20.94 10.20
N TRP A 175 3.72 -19.82 10.71
CA TRP A 175 2.32 -19.40 10.57
C TRP A 175 2.24 -17.97 10.09
N SER A 176 1.14 -17.62 9.45
CA SER A 176 0.84 -16.27 9.01
C SER A 176 -0.63 -15.93 9.26
N LEU A 177 -0.85 -14.73 9.78
CA LEU A 177 -2.16 -14.15 10.03
C LEU A 177 -2.21 -12.79 9.35
N ALA A 178 -3.09 -12.62 8.36
CA ALA A 178 -3.32 -11.33 7.76
C ALA A 178 -4.44 -10.57 8.48
N VAL A 179 -4.21 -9.29 8.76
CA VAL A 179 -5.21 -8.33 9.20
C VAL A 179 -5.45 -7.36 8.04
N LEU A 180 -6.57 -7.57 7.34
CA LEU A 180 -6.96 -6.80 6.17
C LEU A 180 -7.92 -5.69 6.56
N VAL A 181 -7.56 -4.46 6.19
CA VAL A 181 -8.34 -3.26 6.49
C VAL A 181 -8.67 -2.47 5.23
N PRO A 182 -9.77 -1.69 5.18
CA PRO A 182 -10.17 -0.98 3.97
C PRO A 182 -9.18 0.14 3.58
N THR A 183 -8.70 0.91 4.55
CA THR A 183 -7.94 2.15 4.30
C THR A 183 -6.53 2.12 4.85
N LYS A 184 -5.68 3.00 4.30
CA LYS A 184 -4.31 3.20 4.78
C LYS A 184 -4.28 3.74 6.21
N ASN A 185 -5.24 4.62 6.53
CA ASN A 185 -5.40 5.15 7.89
C ASN A 185 -5.61 4.02 8.90
N MET A 186 -6.46 3.04 8.56
CA MET A 186 -6.69 1.87 9.40
C MET A 186 -5.45 1.00 9.59
N VAL A 187 -4.57 0.89 8.59
CA VAL A 187 -3.29 0.16 8.77
C VAL A 187 -2.47 0.79 9.89
N HIS A 188 -2.38 2.12 9.91
CA HIS A 188 -1.68 2.85 10.96
C HIS A 188 -2.38 2.70 12.32
N LEU A 189 -3.69 2.91 12.39
CA LEU A 189 -4.45 2.79 13.63
C LEU A 189 -4.33 1.40 14.25
N VAL A 190 -4.46 0.34 13.44
CA VAL A 190 -4.31 -1.04 13.93
C VAL A 190 -2.86 -1.32 14.34
N SER A 191 -1.88 -0.86 13.57
CA SER A 191 -0.45 -0.98 13.90
C SER A 191 -0.14 -0.34 15.26
N ASP A 192 -0.62 0.89 15.50
CA ASP A 192 -0.41 1.62 16.75
C ASP A 192 -1.05 0.91 17.94
N VAL A 193 -2.28 0.40 17.76
CA VAL A 193 -2.97 -0.38 18.79
C VAL A 193 -2.27 -1.71 19.07
N LEU A 194 -1.69 -2.38 18.07
CA LEU A 194 -0.93 -3.62 18.32
C LEU A 194 0.43 -3.36 19.00
N HIS A 195 1.00 -2.18 18.79
CA HIS A 195 2.20 -1.74 19.51
C HIS A 195 1.88 -1.37 20.96
N ASN A 196 0.75 -0.70 21.20
CA ASN A 196 0.29 -0.26 22.51
C ASN A 196 -1.13 -0.81 22.79
N PRO A 197 -1.27 -2.13 23.02
CA PRO A 197 -2.58 -2.74 23.13
C PRO A 197 -3.29 -2.32 24.43
N PRO A 198 -4.64 -2.28 24.40
CA PRO A 198 -5.44 -1.88 25.56
C PRO A 198 -5.23 -2.84 26.73
N ALA A 199 -5.62 -2.39 27.93
CA ALA A 199 -5.63 -3.21 29.14
C ALA A 199 -4.28 -3.85 29.53
N LYS A 200 -3.15 -3.17 29.24
CA LYS A 200 -1.77 -3.62 29.56
C LYS A 200 -1.39 -4.98 28.94
N MET A 201 -2.02 -5.36 27.83
CA MET A 201 -1.63 -6.56 27.10
C MET A 201 -0.19 -6.40 26.53
N PRO A 202 0.55 -7.50 26.29
CA PRO A 202 1.92 -7.40 25.78
C PRO A 202 1.93 -7.06 24.27
N PRO A 203 2.74 -6.11 23.79
CA PRO A 203 2.78 -5.71 22.37
C PRO A 203 2.84 -6.89 21.40
N ILE A 204 2.07 -6.84 20.31
CA ILE A 204 2.09 -7.87 19.26
C ILE A 204 3.10 -7.46 18.20
N LYS A 205 4.16 -8.26 18.02
CA LYS A 205 5.09 -8.10 16.89
C LYS A 205 4.34 -8.35 15.58
N HIS A 206 4.35 -7.37 14.69
CA HIS A 206 3.64 -7.41 13.42
C HIS A 206 4.43 -6.69 12.31
N SER A 207 4.02 -6.90 11.07
CA SER A 207 4.52 -6.19 9.89
C SER A 207 3.38 -5.43 9.22
N ALA A 208 3.48 -4.11 9.09
CA ALA A 208 2.52 -3.29 8.34
C ALA A 208 3.00 -3.07 6.90
N VAL A 209 2.19 -3.42 5.90
CA VAL A 209 2.49 -3.21 4.48
C VAL A 209 2.04 -1.80 4.08
N THR A 210 2.86 -0.81 4.45
CA THR A 210 2.64 0.59 4.08
C THR A 210 3.22 0.91 2.70
N GLU A 211 2.78 2.02 2.14
CA GLU A 211 3.44 2.67 1.01
C GLU A 211 4.78 3.24 1.47
N MET A 212 5.84 2.95 0.73
CA MET A 212 7.21 3.32 1.10
C MET A 212 7.61 4.67 0.51
N GLU A 213 6.83 5.25 -0.40
CA GLU A 213 7.18 6.39 -1.24
C GLU A 213 7.51 7.64 -0.41
N ALA A 214 6.65 7.98 0.57
CA ALA A 214 6.92 9.09 1.49
C ALA A 214 8.21 8.85 2.32
N SER A 215 8.40 7.61 2.77
CA SER A 215 9.58 7.25 3.58
C SER A 215 10.85 7.19 2.75
N ILE A 216 10.80 6.74 1.49
CA ILE A 216 11.92 6.70 0.54
C ILE A 216 12.33 8.13 0.20
N LEU A 217 11.40 8.97 -0.24
CA LEU A 217 11.69 10.36 -0.59
C LEU A 217 12.10 11.18 0.64
N GLY A 218 11.52 10.91 1.81
CA GLY A 218 11.95 11.53 3.06
C GLY A 218 13.36 11.08 3.46
N ALA A 219 13.69 9.80 3.23
CA ALA A 219 15.02 9.28 3.44
C ALA A 219 16.07 9.90 2.51
N GLU A 220 15.70 10.30 1.29
CA GLU A 220 16.57 11.13 0.43
C GLU A 220 16.87 12.49 1.05
N VAL A 221 15.88 13.15 1.67
CA VAL A 221 16.09 14.42 2.37
C VAL A 221 17.06 14.23 3.54
N VAL A 222 16.89 13.18 4.36
CA VAL A 222 17.80 12.89 5.47
C VAL A 222 19.19 12.52 4.95
N ALA A 223 19.29 11.71 3.90
CA ALA A 223 20.56 11.34 3.28
C ALA A 223 21.29 12.56 2.71
N TYR A 224 20.56 13.51 2.11
CA TYR A 224 21.13 14.77 1.67
C TYR A 224 21.65 15.59 2.84
N LEU A 225 20.89 15.68 3.95
CA LEU A 225 21.27 16.36 5.18
C LEU A 225 22.46 15.71 5.91
N MET A 226 22.69 14.42 5.70
CA MET A 226 23.89 13.73 6.19
C MET A 226 25.15 14.09 5.40
N GLN A 227 25.01 14.60 4.16
CA GLN A 227 26.18 14.84 3.32
C GLN A 227 27.10 15.91 3.92
N THR A 228 28.39 15.89 3.56
CA THR A 228 29.35 16.85 4.10
C THR A 228 28.98 18.31 3.75
N LYS A 229 29.40 19.24 4.63
CA LYS A 229 29.00 20.67 4.58
C LYS A 229 29.30 21.37 3.26
N THR A 230 30.31 20.91 2.53
CA THR A 230 30.71 21.41 1.20
C THR A 230 29.73 21.02 0.09
N ALA A 231 28.90 19.99 0.30
CA ALA A 231 27.88 19.52 -0.65
C ALA A 231 26.49 20.14 -0.40
N HIS A 232 26.29 20.84 0.72
CA HIS A 232 25.00 21.45 1.05
C HIS A 232 24.81 22.80 0.33
N CYS A 233 24.04 22.76 -0.74
CA CYS A 233 23.41 23.92 -1.35
C CYS A 233 21.98 24.08 -0.80
N GLU A 234 21.59 25.27 -0.35
CA GLU A 234 20.21 25.52 0.09
C GLU A 234 19.20 25.25 -1.03
N ALA A 235 19.52 25.62 -2.27
CA ALA A 235 18.66 25.35 -3.42
C ALA A 235 18.45 23.85 -3.61
N CYS A 236 19.51 23.04 -3.53
CA CYS A 236 19.40 21.58 -3.63
C CYS A 236 18.58 20.97 -2.49
N PHE A 237 18.70 21.49 -1.26
CA PHE A 237 17.85 21.06 -0.15
C PHE A 237 16.37 21.32 -0.45
N ILE A 238 16.07 22.53 -0.93
CA ILE A 238 14.72 22.94 -1.31
C ILE A 238 14.18 22.07 -2.46
N ASP A 239 14.99 21.73 -3.45
CA ASP A 239 14.59 20.88 -4.57
C ASP A 239 14.24 19.45 -4.14
N ILE A 240 15.06 18.85 -3.27
CA ILE A 240 14.79 17.51 -2.74
C ILE A 240 13.55 17.52 -1.83
N LEU A 241 13.38 18.57 -1.00
CA LEU A 241 12.18 18.73 -0.18
C LEU A 241 10.92 18.92 -1.02
N CYS A 242 10.98 19.69 -2.10
CA CYS A 242 9.89 19.84 -3.07
C CYS A 242 9.57 18.51 -3.75
N SER A 243 10.59 17.73 -4.10
CA SER A 243 10.44 16.40 -4.71
C SER A 243 9.73 15.43 -3.77
N TYR A 244 10.04 15.48 -2.47
CA TYR A 244 9.31 14.74 -1.44
C TYR A 244 7.82 15.10 -1.44
N TYR A 245 7.44 16.38 -1.42
CA TYR A 245 6.02 16.75 -1.46
C TYR A 245 5.34 16.33 -2.76
N LYS A 246 6.01 16.46 -3.90
CA LYS A 246 5.47 16.03 -5.20
C LYS A 246 5.21 14.52 -5.24
N GLY A 247 6.07 13.69 -4.63
CA GLY A 247 6.03 12.23 -4.77
C GLY A 247 5.56 11.43 -3.55
N ARG A 248 5.36 12.05 -2.37
CA ARG A 248 5.06 11.31 -1.12
C ARG A 248 3.76 10.50 -1.12
N LYS A 249 2.90 10.65 -2.13
CA LYS A 249 1.68 9.84 -2.32
C LYS A 249 1.78 8.91 -3.53
N GLY A 250 3.01 8.59 -3.95
CA GLY A 250 3.28 7.75 -5.11
C GLY A 250 2.71 8.34 -6.40
N GLY A 251 2.09 7.51 -7.23
CA GLY A 251 1.49 7.92 -8.50
C GLY A 251 0.25 8.84 -8.40
N ASN A 252 -0.21 9.18 -7.19
CA ASN A 252 -1.41 9.98 -6.95
C ASN A 252 -1.10 11.27 -6.16
N PRO A 253 -0.38 12.25 -6.75
CA PRO A 253 -0.07 13.50 -6.07
C PRO A 253 -1.34 14.30 -5.74
N THR A 254 -1.44 14.81 -4.52
CA THR A 254 -2.60 15.63 -4.12
C THR A 254 -2.40 17.09 -4.52
N LYS A 255 -3.50 17.80 -4.85
CA LYS A 255 -3.45 19.26 -5.12
C LYS A 255 -2.78 20.01 -3.96
N LYS A 256 -3.04 19.60 -2.73
CA LYS A 256 -2.44 20.16 -1.52
C LYS A 256 -0.91 20.02 -1.54
N ASP A 257 -0.40 18.83 -1.83
CA ASP A 257 1.04 18.57 -1.82
C ASP A 257 1.77 19.28 -2.97
N LEU A 258 1.14 19.33 -4.16
CA LEU A 258 1.69 20.08 -5.30
C LEU A 258 1.74 21.58 -5.01
N HIS A 259 0.68 22.14 -4.41
CA HIS A 259 0.66 23.53 -3.98
C HIS A 259 1.71 23.81 -2.91
N GLU A 260 1.95 22.87 -1.99
CA GLU A 260 2.99 23.00 -0.96
C GLU A 260 4.38 23.07 -1.60
N ALA A 261 4.68 22.18 -2.56
CA ALA A 261 5.95 22.19 -3.28
C ALA A 261 6.17 23.50 -4.06
N ILE A 262 5.14 23.98 -4.78
CA ILE A 262 5.18 25.27 -5.49
C ILE A 262 5.39 26.42 -4.50
N ALA A 263 4.70 26.41 -3.37
CA ALA A 263 4.82 27.46 -2.37
C ALA A 263 6.23 27.51 -1.73
N ILE A 264 6.86 26.36 -1.49
CA ILE A 264 8.24 26.28 -0.98
C ILE A 264 9.22 26.88 -2.01
N SER A 265 9.16 26.40 -3.25
CA SER A 265 10.06 26.84 -4.34
C SER A 265 9.90 28.34 -4.61
N LYS A 266 8.67 28.84 -4.75
CA LYS A 266 8.41 30.26 -4.96
C LYS A 266 8.88 31.13 -3.79
N ALA A 267 8.67 30.69 -2.54
CA ALA A 267 9.15 31.45 -1.38
C ALA A 267 10.69 31.53 -1.36
N TYR A 268 11.38 30.50 -1.85
CA TYR A 268 12.83 30.47 -1.93
C TYR A 268 13.35 31.40 -3.04
N GLU A 269 12.75 31.36 -4.22
CA GLU A 269 13.04 32.31 -5.31
C GLU A 269 12.80 33.76 -4.87
N GLU A 270 11.70 34.03 -4.17
CA GLU A 270 11.42 35.35 -3.59
C GLU A 270 12.48 35.75 -2.56
N LEU A 271 12.98 34.83 -1.73
CA LEU A 271 14.01 35.13 -0.74
C LEU A 271 15.37 35.43 -1.39
N VAL A 272 15.76 34.64 -2.40
CA VAL A 272 17.00 34.84 -3.17
C VAL A 272 16.95 36.16 -3.95
N SER A 273 15.79 36.49 -4.56
CA SER A 273 15.61 37.73 -5.32
C SER A 273 15.36 38.97 -4.44
N ALA A 274 14.87 38.81 -3.21
CA ALA A 274 14.61 39.89 -2.26
C ALA A 274 15.83 40.33 -1.44
N GLN A 275 17.06 40.03 -1.87
CA GLN A 275 18.29 40.60 -1.27
C GLN A 275 18.32 42.15 -1.23
N ASN A 276 17.28 42.86 -1.73
CA ASN A 276 17.09 44.31 -1.63
C ASN A 276 15.70 44.79 -1.12
N ALA A 277 14.84 43.96 -0.50
CA ALA A 277 13.47 44.41 -0.11
C ALA A 277 13.11 44.20 1.38
N THR A 278 12.62 45.27 2.02
CA THR A 278 12.55 45.49 3.47
C THR A 278 11.31 44.96 4.21
N LYS A 279 10.50 44.06 3.64
CA LYS A 279 9.31 43.52 4.35
C LYS A 279 9.12 42.02 4.16
N THR A 280 9.19 41.29 5.27
CA THR A 280 9.01 39.84 5.35
C THR A 280 7.54 39.46 5.26
N LYS A 281 7.16 38.71 4.21
CA LYS A 281 5.79 38.15 4.06
C LYS A 281 5.62 36.87 4.89
N LYS A 282 4.39 36.52 5.26
CA LYS A 282 4.06 35.29 6.01
C LYS A 282 4.53 34.00 5.31
N SER A 283 4.58 33.97 3.97
CA SER A 283 5.13 32.84 3.19
C SER A 283 6.63 32.65 3.42
N GLN A 284 7.38 33.73 3.67
CA GLN A 284 8.80 33.68 3.98
C GLN A 284 9.03 33.16 5.40
N ALA A 285 8.13 33.37 6.36
CA ALA A 285 8.29 32.86 7.73
C ALA A 285 8.37 31.31 7.79
N ASN A 286 7.50 30.60 7.08
CA ASN A 286 7.55 29.13 7.03
C ASN A 286 8.83 28.60 6.36
N LEU A 287 9.29 29.30 5.31
CA LEU A 287 10.55 28.95 4.66
C LEU A 287 11.75 29.25 5.57
N LEU A 288 11.76 30.38 6.27
CA LEU A 288 12.80 30.74 7.23
C LEU A 288 12.89 29.70 8.35
N ASN A 289 11.75 29.21 8.86
CA ASN A 289 11.76 28.08 9.82
C ASN A 289 12.34 26.81 9.20
N THR A 290 12.09 26.56 7.91
CA THR A 290 12.65 25.40 7.19
C THR A 290 14.17 25.53 7.06
N LEU A 291 14.67 26.70 6.69
CA LEU A 291 16.10 27.00 6.56
C LEU A 291 16.81 27.04 7.93
N ALA A 292 16.13 27.52 8.98
CA ALA A 292 16.67 27.51 10.34
C ALA A 292 16.92 26.08 10.83
N VAL A 293 15.98 25.15 10.58
CA VAL A 293 16.18 23.73 10.89
C VAL A 293 17.31 23.13 10.04
N HIS A 294 17.40 23.48 8.75
CA HIS A 294 18.53 23.08 7.91
C HIS A 294 19.89 23.54 8.48
N GLU A 295 19.98 24.77 8.99
CA GLU A 295 21.20 25.28 9.60
C GLU A 295 21.52 24.61 10.96
N GLN A 296 20.50 24.25 11.74
CA GLN A 296 20.69 23.43 12.94
C GLN A 296 21.30 22.08 12.60
N VAL A 297 20.82 21.42 11.54
CA VAL A 297 21.39 20.17 11.06
C VAL A 297 22.82 20.37 10.54
N ARG A 298 23.11 21.45 9.81
CA ARG A 298 24.47 21.79 9.37
C ARG A 298 25.43 22.04 10.54
N SER A 299 24.92 22.44 11.69
CA SER A 299 25.70 22.67 12.90
C SER A 299 25.99 21.38 13.67
N LEU A 300 25.28 20.29 13.38
CA LEU A 300 25.50 18.98 13.99
C LEU A 300 26.88 18.43 13.63
N MET A 301 27.56 17.85 14.62
CA MET A 301 28.78 17.07 14.43
C MET A 301 28.40 15.60 14.27
N LEU A 302 28.62 15.06 13.08
CA LEU A 302 28.39 13.65 12.79
C LEU A 302 29.53 12.79 13.35
N THR A 303 29.20 11.60 13.84
CA THR A 303 30.13 10.68 14.52
C THR A 303 30.75 9.65 13.57
N GLY A 304 30.14 9.43 12.40
CA GLY A 304 30.53 8.38 11.46
C GLY A 304 29.86 7.03 11.73
N ASN A 305 28.97 6.97 12.72
CA ASN A 305 28.05 5.86 12.90
C ASN A 305 26.72 6.19 12.19
N PRO A 306 26.41 5.53 11.05
CA PRO A 306 25.25 5.91 10.24
C PRO A 306 23.93 5.85 10.99
N ALA A 307 23.78 4.93 11.96
CA ALA A 307 22.54 4.79 12.72
C ALA A 307 22.34 5.93 13.72
N GLU A 308 23.41 6.33 14.43
CA GLU A 308 23.37 7.43 15.39
C GLU A 308 23.19 8.76 14.68
N ASP A 309 23.97 8.99 13.61
CA ASP A 309 23.93 10.21 12.80
C ASP A 309 22.55 10.43 12.16
N TRP A 310 21.97 9.36 11.61
CA TRP A 310 20.62 9.38 11.06
C TRP A 310 19.56 9.75 12.10
N MET A 311 19.64 9.13 13.28
CA MET A 311 18.71 9.40 14.37
C MET A 311 18.86 10.83 14.91
N ALA A 312 20.09 11.34 15.02
CA ALA A 312 20.34 12.71 15.45
C ALA A 312 19.74 13.74 14.47
N ILE A 313 19.84 13.51 13.15
CA ILE A 313 19.19 14.37 12.16
C ILE A 313 17.67 14.29 12.27
N LEU A 314 17.10 13.07 12.35
CA LEU A 314 15.66 12.90 12.50
C LEU A 314 15.12 13.60 13.77
N ASP A 315 15.87 13.57 14.85
CA ASP A 315 15.51 14.24 16.11
C ASP A 315 15.41 15.77 15.93
N ILE A 316 16.40 16.37 15.25
CA ILE A 316 16.36 17.81 14.91
C ILE A 316 15.15 18.14 14.04
N LEU A 317 14.87 17.32 13.01
CA LEU A 317 13.72 17.53 12.13
C LEU A 317 12.38 17.40 12.88
N ALA A 318 12.28 16.48 13.84
CA ALA A 318 11.06 16.23 14.63
C ALA A 318 10.77 17.35 15.65
N HIS A 319 11.80 17.95 16.23
CA HIS A 319 11.68 18.96 17.27
C HIS A 319 11.80 20.41 16.79
N GLY A 320 12.37 20.65 15.60
CA GLY A 320 12.57 21.99 15.04
C GLY A 320 11.27 22.76 14.72
N GLU A 321 11.34 24.07 14.51
CA GLU A 321 10.16 24.96 14.34
C GLU A 321 9.36 24.75 13.03
N CYS A 322 9.84 23.90 12.11
CA CYS A 322 9.20 23.67 10.82
C CYS A 322 8.25 22.45 10.84
N VAL A 323 6.95 22.71 10.82
CA VAL A 323 5.89 21.67 10.77
C VAL A 323 6.10 20.68 9.60
N ARG A 324 6.58 21.16 8.45
CA ARG A 324 6.86 20.33 7.26
C ARG A 324 7.89 19.24 7.54
N LEU A 325 8.96 19.62 8.24
CA LEU A 325 10.06 18.72 8.58
C LEU A 325 9.67 17.77 9.71
N LYS A 326 8.79 18.18 10.64
CA LYS A 326 8.19 17.27 11.63
C LYS A 326 7.39 16.15 10.97
N GLU A 327 6.59 16.48 9.97
CA GLU A 327 5.81 15.50 9.21
C GLU A 327 6.74 14.53 8.45
N LEU A 328 7.79 15.06 7.80
CA LEU A 328 8.80 14.24 7.12
C LEU A 328 9.50 13.29 8.09
N ALA A 329 9.93 13.76 9.26
CA ALA A 329 10.58 12.93 10.28
C ALA A 329 9.70 11.76 10.72
N LYS A 330 8.37 11.98 10.85
CA LYS A 330 7.42 10.90 11.15
C LYS A 330 7.37 9.84 10.05
N HIS A 331 7.30 10.24 8.78
CA HIS A 331 7.28 9.29 7.67
C HIS A 331 8.57 8.48 7.55
N VAL A 332 9.72 9.09 7.82
CA VAL A 332 11.02 8.41 7.75
C VAL A 332 11.26 7.51 8.96
N GLY A 333 10.87 7.95 10.17
CA GLY A 333 11.05 7.19 11.41
C GLY A 333 10.30 5.86 11.44
N VAL A 334 9.22 5.71 10.66
CA VAL A 334 8.52 4.43 10.46
C VAL A 334 9.38 3.40 9.73
N LEU A 335 10.32 3.85 8.89
CA LEU A 335 11.16 2.97 8.10
C LEU A 335 12.44 2.64 8.88
N LYS A 336 12.53 1.39 9.33
CA LYS A 336 13.73 0.76 9.91
C LYS A 336 14.84 0.54 8.87
N ILE A 337 15.11 1.53 8.03
CA ILE A 337 16.02 1.50 6.87
C ILE A 337 17.39 0.97 7.28
N LEU A 338 17.94 1.54 8.35
CA LEU A 338 19.29 1.22 8.82
C LEU A 338 19.36 -0.01 9.72
N GLU A 339 18.25 -0.48 10.28
CA GLU A 339 18.22 -1.72 11.08
C GLU A 339 18.06 -2.98 10.23
N ARG A 340 17.40 -2.89 9.07
CA ARG A 340 17.15 -4.04 8.20
C ARG A 340 18.22 -4.25 7.12
N GLY A 341 18.97 -3.22 6.74
CA GLY A 341 19.98 -3.30 5.69
C GLY A 341 21.41 -3.25 6.23
N THR A 342 22.03 -4.41 6.48
CA THR A 342 23.48 -4.50 6.78
C THR A 342 24.31 -3.86 5.66
N GLN A 343 23.92 -4.06 4.40
CA GLN A 343 24.62 -3.50 3.23
C GLN A 343 24.58 -1.97 3.17
N LEU A 344 23.43 -1.36 3.45
CA LEU A 344 23.31 0.10 3.44
C LEU A 344 24.16 0.75 4.52
N ARG A 345 24.13 0.19 5.74
CA ARG A 345 24.95 0.66 6.85
C ARG A 345 26.44 0.52 6.51
N GLN A 346 26.83 -0.61 5.92
CA GLN A 346 28.21 -0.85 5.47
C GLN A 346 28.64 0.17 4.41
N ALA A 347 27.80 0.45 3.40
CA ALA A 347 28.13 1.41 2.35
C ALA A 347 28.32 2.83 2.89
N LEU A 348 27.46 3.28 3.82
CA LEU A 348 27.61 4.59 4.47
C LEU A 348 28.85 4.65 5.36
N SER A 349 29.14 3.59 6.14
CA SER A 349 30.37 3.52 6.94
C SER A 349 31.63 3.49 6.07
N GLN A 350 31.61 2.81 4.93
CA GLN A 350 32.73 2.82 3.98
C GLN A 350 32.95 4.21 3.36
N ASP A 351 31.87 4.90 2.98
CA ASP A 351 31.94 6.26 2.45
C ASP A 351 32.55 7.24 3.48
N TRP A 352 32.17 7.10 4.75
CA TRP A 352 32.78 7.85 5.85
C TRP A 352 34.27 7.56 6.00
N LEU A 353 34.67 6.29 6.05
CA LEU A 353 36.07 5.89 6.22
C LEU A 353 36.95 6.37 5.07
N ALA A 354 36.44 6.37 3.84
CA ALA A 354 37.18 6.79 2.66
C ALA A 354 37.36 8.31 2.58
N ASN A 355 36.36 9.08 3.02
CA ASN A 355 36.30 10.52 2.73
C ASN A 355 36.30 11.43 3.98
N GLY A 356 36.35 10.85 5.19
CA GLY A 356 36.25 11.60 6.44
C GLY A 356 34.87 12.23 6.69
N GLY A 357 33.83 11.75 6.00
CA GLY A 357 32.47 12.27 6.04
C GLY A 357 31.60 11.63 4.97
N TYR A 358 30.27 11.70 5.11
CA TYR A 358 29.36 11.14 4.10
C TYR A 358 29.33 12.01 2.84
N HIS A 359 30.08 11.67 1.79
CA HIS A 359 30.08 12.44 0.55
C HIS A 359 29.02 11.95 -0.44
N ASN A 360 28.61 10.68 -0.32
CA ASN A 360 27.76 10.00 -1.29
C ASN A 360 26.47 9.46 -0.66
N ALA A 361 26.09 9.90 0.55
CA ALA A 361 24.94 9.37 1.28
C ALA A 361 23.65 9.36 0.43
N LEU A 362 23.36 10.44 -0.30
CA LEU A 362 22.17 10.50 -1.16
C LEU A 362 22.21 9.44 -2.27
N LYS A 363 23.36 9.29 -2.94
CA LYS A 363 23.54 8.30 -4.01
C LYS A 363 23.42 6.87 -3.48
N ILE A 364 24.07 6.59 -2.34
CA ILE A 364 24.05 5.29 -1.66
C ILE A 364 22.61 4.90 -1.28
N ILE A 365 21.87 5.84 -0.68
CA ILE A 365 20.47 5.62 -0.28
C ILE A 365 19.57 5.37 -1.49
N ARG A 366 19.70 6.16 -2.57
CA ARG A 366 18.94 5.95 -3.81
C ARG A 366 19.20 4.55 -4.40
N GLN A 367 20.46 4.15 -4.49
CA GLN A 367 20.82 2.83 -5.03
C GLN A 367 20.29 1.69 -4.14
N ALA A 368 20.39 1.83 -2.82
CA ALA A 368 19.87 0.85 -1.89
C ALA A 368 18.34 0.70 -2.01
N PHE A 369 17.60 1.80 -2.19
CA PHE A 369 16.15 1.72 -2.36
C PHE A 369 15.72 1.10 -3.68
N VAL A 370 16.47 1.31 -4.77
CA VAL A 370 16.20 0.59 -6.03
C VAL A 370 16.30 -0.92 -5.78
N GLN A 371 17.36 -1.39 -5.12
CA GLN A 371 17.53 -2.80 -4.79
C GLN A 371 16.46 -3.32 -3.83
N VAL A 372 16.13 -2.56 -2.78
CA VAL A 372 15.09 -2.92 -1.80
C VAL A 372 13.72 -2.96 -2.45
N HIS A 373 13.36 -2.02 -3.33
CA HIS A 373 12.07 -2.01 -4.03
C HIS A 373 11.86 -3.29 -4.84
N PHE A 374 12.90 -3.79 -5.51
CA PHE A 374 12.86 -5.08 -6.22
C PHE A 374 12.94 -6.30 -5.30
N ALA A 375 13.60 -6.20 -4.14
CA ALA A 375 13.74 -7.31 -3.19
C ALA A 375 12.55 -7.48 -2.22
N THR A 376 11.89 -6.38 -1.83
CA THR A 376 10.75 -6.36 -0.88
C THR A 376 9.40 -6.71 -1.50
N THR A 377 9.39 -7.06 -2.79
CA THR A 377 8.28 -7.83 -3.38
C THR A 377 8.16 -9.23 -2.75
N SER A 378 9.15 -9.66 -1.95
CA SER A 378 9.11 -10.90 -1.16
C SER A 378 8.20 -10.78 0.08
N LYS A 379 7.40 -11.82 0.28
CA LYS A 379 6.35 -11.96 1.30
C LYS A 379 6.93 -11.82 2.71
N PRO A 380 6.22 -11.22 3.69
CA PRO A 380 6.50 -11.52 5.08
C PRO A 380 6.04 -12.97 5.33
N ASP A 381 6.99 -13.90 5.37
CA ASP A 381 6.72 -15.35 5.37
C ASP A 381 6.10 -15.89 6.68
N SER A 382 5.97 -15.07 7.73
CA SER A 382 5.37 -15.48 9.00
C SER A 382 4.94 -14.32 9.91
N GLY A 383 4.08 -14.61 10.89
CA GLY A 383 3.62 -13.70 11.92
C GLY A 383 2.32 -12.98 11.59
N VAL A 384 2.06 -11.87 12.28
CA VAL A 384 0.93 -10.98 12.01
C VAL A 384 1.32 -9.97 10.95
N ILE A 385 0.54 -9.88 9.87
CA ILE A 385 0.75 -8.93 8.78
C ILE A 385 -0.49 -8.05 8.61
N ILE A 386 -0.33 -6.73 8.67
CA ILE A 386 -1.41 -5.76 8.47
C ILE A 386 -1.28 -5.15 7.08
N MET A 387 -2.37 -5.11 6.31
CA MET A 387 -2.36 -4.45 5.00
C MET A 387 -3.75 -4.00 4.56
N ASN A 388 -3.78 -3.10 3.57
CA ASN A 388 -5.02 -2.83 2.84
C ASN A 388 -5.51 -4.10 2.12
N MET A 389 -6.83 -4.27 2.06
CA MET A 389 -7.50 -5.42 1.42
C MET A 389 -6.95 -5.78 0.02
N HIS A 390 -6.84 -4.81 -0.89
CA HIS A 390 -6.35 -5.04 -2.25
C HIS A 390 -4.90 -5.56 -2.30
N LYS A 391 -4.06 -5.24 -1.31
CA LYS A 391 -2.66 -5.70 -1.25
C LYS A 391 -2.52 -7.18 -0.91
N ALA A 392 -3.63 -7.85 -0.57
CA ALA A 392 -3.67 -9.28 -0.28
C ALA A 392 -3.78 -10.13 -1.55
N LYS A 393 -4.12 -9.54 -2.72
CA LYS A 393 -4.15 -10.26 -3.99
C LYS A 393 -2.79 -10.91 -4.31
N GLY A 394 -2.80 -12.12 -4.86
CA GLY A 394 -1.60 -12.94 -5.09
C GLY A 394 -0.92 -13.50 -3.83
N LYS A 395 -1.45 -13.23 -2.62
CA LYS A 395 -0.91 -13.75 -1.35
C LYS A 395 -1.83 -14.81 -0.75
N GLN A 396 -1.34 -15.54 0.23
CA GLN A 396 -2.12 -16.53 0.97
C GLN A 396 -1.63 -16.60 2.41
N PHE A 397 -2.55 -16.85 3.34
CA PHE A 397 -2.28 -16.88 4.78
C PHE A 397 -2.96 -18.07 5.44
N GLU A 398 -2.44 -18.54 6.58
CA GLU A 398 -3.10 -19.62 7.31
C GLU A 398 -4.49 -19.18 7.79
N GLU A 399 -4.61 -17.93 8.24
CA GLU A 399 -5.86 -17.28 8.59
C GLU A 399 -5.88 -15.81 8.15
N VAL A 400 -7.09 -15.27 7.97
CA VAL A 400 -7.35 -13.86 7.61
C VAL A 400 -8.35 -13.27 8.59
N ILE A 401 -8.07 -12.07 9.07
CA ILE A 401 -9.02 -11.23 9.80
C ILE A 401 -9.29 -10.00 8.94
N ILE A 402 -10.56 -9.75 8.60
CA ILE A 402 -10.99 -8.54 7.90
C ILE A 402 -11.66 -7.63 8.92
N PHE A 403 -11.22 -6.38 9.01
CA PHE A 403 -11.74 -5.42 9.98
C PHE A 403 -12.08 -4.09 9.34
N GLU A 404 -13.33 -3.66 9.48
CA GLU A 404 -13.75 -2.31 9.10
C GLU A 404 -13.99 -1.41 10.33
N GLY A 405 -13.84 -0.11 10.14
CA GLY A 405 -13.99 0.89 11.18
C GLY A 405 -15.43 1.05 11.67
N ALA A 406 -15.58 1.40 12.94
CA ALA A 406 -16.87 1.69 13.54
C ALA A 406 -17.48 3.00 13.00
N PRO A 407 -18.80 3.07 12.75
CA PRO A 407 -19.44 4.27 12.20
C PRO A 407 -19.24 5.47 13.13
N VAL A 408 -19.05 6.66 12.53
CA VAL A 408 -18.99 7.90 13.29
C VAL A 408 -20.41 8.39 13.47
N ILE A 409 -20.90 8.48 14.70
CA ILE A 409 -22.27 8.95 14.99
C ILE A 409 -22.17 10.37 15.56
N ILE A 410 -22.73 11.36 14.85
CA ILE A 410 -22.80 12.75 15.28
C ILE A 410 -24.27 13.10 15.48
N LYS A 411 -24.65 13.61 16.66
CA LYS A 411 -26.05 14.00 16.97
C LYS A 411 -27.10 12.91 16.68
N ARG A 412 -26.75 11.63 16.89
CA ARG A 412 -27.59 10.44 16.61
C ARG A 412 -27.81 10.13 15.12
N GLU A 413 -27.08 10.79 14.22
CA GLU A 413 -27.06 10.47 12.80
C GLU A 413 -25.71 9.84 12.43
N LEU A 414 -25.75 8.90 11.48
CA LEU A 414 -24.55 8.33 10.88
C LEU A 414 -23.85 9.43 10.08
N SER A 415 -22.70 9.87 10.57
CA SER A 415 -21.79 10.75 9.86
C SER A 415 -20.94 9.95 8.87
N HIS A 416 -20.26 10.66 7.98
CA HIS A 416 -19.30 10.10 7.04
C HIS A 416 -18.18 9.32 7.78
N ASN A 417 -17.97 8.05 7.39
CA ASN A 417 -16.83 7.26 7.84
C ASN A 417 -16.11 6.64 6.62
N PRO A 418 -14.87 7.08 6.31
CA PRO A 418 -14.13 6.55 5.18
C PRO A 418 -13.50 5.17 5.46
N ASP A 419 -13.39 4.75 6.71
CA ASP A 419 -12.67 3.53 7.13
C ASP A 419 -13.53 2.24 6.99
N ARG A 420 -14.35 2.18 5.95
CA ARG A 420 -15.37 1.13 5.71
C ARG A 420 -15.05 0.28 4.49
N ILE A 421 -15.48 -0.98 4.46
CA ILE A 421 -15.28 -1.88 3.29
C ILE A 421 -16.00 -1.31 2.07
N VAL A 422 -17.27 -0.95 2.25
CA VAL A 422 -18.03 -0.14 1.30
C VAL A 422 -17.86 1.31 1.73
N TRP A 423 -17.35 2.16 0.84
CA TRP A 423 -17.11 3.57 1.18
C TRP A 423 -18.41 4.24 1.65
N SER A 424 -18.36 4.88 2.82
CA SER A 424 -19.53 5.43 3.54
C SER A 424 -20.66 4.44 3.88
N ASN A 425 -20.51 3.16 3.56
CA ASN A 425 -21.52 2.12 3.73
C ASN A 425 -22.91 2.48 3.17
N THR A 426 -22.97 3.08 1.97
CA THR A 426 -24.23 3.44 1.28
C THR A 426 -24.48 2.54 0.07
N GLU A 427 -25.75 2.38 -0.32
CA GLU A 427 -26.16 1.54 -1.46
C GLU A 427 -25.49 1.96 -2.77
N ASP A 428 -25.34 3.27 -3.02
CA ASP A 428 -24.65 3.81 -4.20
C ASP A 428 -23.18 3.35 -4.33
N ASN A 429 -22.57 2.96 -3.21
CA ASN A 429 -21.17 2.50 -3.16
C ASN A 429 -21.03 0.97 -3.17
N VAL A 430 -22.14 0.23 -3.23
CA VAL A 430 -22.16 -1.22 -3.42
C VAL A 430 -21.86 -1.54 -4.89
N THR A 431 -20.59 -1.42 -5.25
CA THR A 431 -20.09 -1.65 -6.61
C THR A 431 -19.57 -3.07 -6.79
N ALA A 432 -19.48 -3.53 -8.04
CA ALA A 432 -18.82 -4.80 -8.39
C ALA A 432 -17.39 -4.86 -7.83
N GLN A 433 -16.66 -3.74 -7.93
CA GLN A 433 -15.30 -3.59 -7.41
C GLN A 433 -15.23 -3.78 -5.88
N ALA A 434 -16.21 -3.28 -5.11
CA ALA A 434 -16.26 -3.49 -3.66
C ALA A 434 -16.51 -4.97 -3.32
N ARG A 435 -17.40 -5.63 -4.06
CA ARG A 435 -17.70 -7.07 -3.93
C ARG A 435 -16.47 -7.93 -4.25
N GLN A 436 -15.83 -7.69 -5.38
CA GLN A 436 -14.61 -8.40 -5.80
C GLN A 436 -13.47 -8.21 -4.79
N ASN A 437 -13.27 -6.98 -4.27
CA ASN A 437 -12.24 -6.72 -3.27
C ASN A 437 -12.50 -7.50 -1.97
N LEU A 438 -13.75 -7.57 -1.50
CA LEU A 438 -14.10 -8.37 -0.32
C LEU A 438 -13.95 -9.89 -0.61
N ARG A 439 -14.42 -10.37 -1.76
CA ARG A 439 -14.27 -11.77 -2.21
C ARG A 439 -12.81 -12.19 -2.28
N VAL A 440 -11.95 -11.39 -2.91
CA VAL A 440 -10.50 -11.62 -2.95
C VAL A 440 -9.94 -11.69 -1.53
N SER A 441 -10.30 -10.74 -0.67
CA SER A 441 -9.81 -10.67 0.71
C SER A 441 -10.18 -11.93 1.51
N VAL A 442 -11.42 -12.38 1.42
CA VAL A 442 -11.90 -13.59 2.13
C VAL A 442 -11.17 -14.84 1.63
N THR A 443 -11.01 -14.98 0.32
CA THR A 443 -10.40 -16.16 -0.31
C THR A 443 -8.88 -16.23 -0.16
N ARG A 444 -8.23 -15.26 0.51
CA ARG A 444 -6.79 -15.35 0.80
C ARG A 444 -6.46 -16.28 1.97
N SER A 445 -7.45 -16.70 2.74
CA SER A 445 -7.26 -17.61 3.87
C SER A 445 -7.25 -19.08 3.44
N LYS A 446 -6.36 -19.88 4.04
CA LYS A 446 -6.35 -21.33 3.89
C LYS A 446 -7.34 -22.03 4.82
N ASN A 447 -7.48 -21.58 6.07
CA ASN A 447 -8.26 -22.33 7.07
C ASN A 447 -9.47 -21.57 7.61
N LYS A 448 -9.30 -20.27 7.89
CA LYS A 448 -10.35 -19.48 8.55
C LYS A 448 -10.28 -18.00 8.17
N THR A 449 -11.42 -17.43 7.83
CA THR A 449 -11.59 -15.99 7.66
C THR A 449 -12.55 -15.47 8.71
N THR A 450 -12.08 -14.56 9.56
CA THR A 450 -12.91 -13.86 10.54
C THR A 450 -13.18 -12.44 10.06
N ILE A 451 -14.44 -12.04 9.94
CA ILE A 451 -14.86 -10.71 9.51
C ILE A 451 -15.43 -9.97 10.72
N LEU A 452 -14.88 -8.79 11.02
CA LEU A 452 -15.36 -7.91 12.07
C LEU A 452 -16.07 -6.72 11.42
N THR A 453 -17.35 -6.58 11.71
CA THR A 453 -18.22 -5.50 11.19
C THR A 453 -19.01 -4.86 12.33
N PRO A 454 -19.29 -3.54 12.30
CA PRO A 454 -20.05 -2.89 13.35
C PRO A 454 -21.45 -3.48 13.53
N LYS A 455 -21.90 -3.61 14.77
CA LYS A 455 -23.26 -4.09 15.07
C LYS A 455 -24.33 -3.09 14.63
N ILE A 456 -24.10 -1.81 14.91
CA ILE A 456 -24.93 -0.71 14.46
C ILE A 456 -24.29 -0.27 13.14
N ASP A 457 -25.01 -0.43 12.03
CA ASP A 457 -24.51 -0.20 10.67
C ASP A 457 -23.47 -1.23 10.17
N PRO A 458 -23.83 -2.53 10.03
CA PRO A 458 -22.95 -3.55 9.45
C PRO A 458 -22.69 -3.29 7.96
N CYS A 459 -21.60 -3.84 7.43
CA CYS A 459 -21.26 -3.77 6.01
C CYS A 459 -22.43 -4.19 5.13
N LEU A 460 -22.84 -3.33 4.18
CA LEU A 460 -23.96 -3.62 3.28
C LEU A 460 -23.78 -4.90 2.47
N LEU A 461 -22.54 -5.27 2.10
CA LEU A 461 -22.25 -6.52 1.38
C LEU A 461 -22.57 -7.78 2.20
N LEU A 462 -22.64 -7.65 3.52
CA LEU A 462 -22.88 -8.76 4.46
C LEU A 462 -24.28 -8.67 5.10
N ARG A 463 -25.08 -7.67 4.73
CA ARG A 463 -26.37 -7.38 5.37
C ARG A 463 -27.31 -8.58 5.34
N ASN A 464 -27.44 -9.24 4.19
CA ASN A 464 -28.31 -10.41 4.02
C ASN A 464 -27.85 -11.57 4.92
N PHE A 465 -26.55 -11.79 5.02
CA PHE A 465 -25.98 -12.81 5.90
C PHE A 465 -26.19 -12.49 7.39
N VAL A 466 -26.00 -11.22 7.81
CA VAL A 466 -26.26 -10.76 9.19
C VAL A 466 -27.73 -10.94 9.57
N VAL A 467 -28.66 -10.63 8.67
CA VAL A 467 -30.10 -10.82 8.90
C VAL A 467 -30.42 -12.29 9.07
N ALA A 468 -29.90 -13.16 8.19
CA ALA A 468 -30.10 -14.61 8.28
C ALA A 468 -29.62 -15.19 9.63
N LEU A 469 -28.52 -14.67 10.18
CA LEU A 469 -28.02 -15.04 11.51
C LEU A 469 -28.90 -14.53 12.66
N SER A 470 -29.54 -13.36 12.51
CA SER A 470 -30.31 -12.70 13.57
C SER A 470 -31.74 -13.24 13.72
N SER A 471 -32.33 -13.77 12.65
CA SER A 471 -33.68 -14.38 12.63
C SER A 471 -33.81 -15.67 13.47
N GLN A 472 -32.76 -16.05 14.21
CA GLN A 472 -32.68 -17.27 15.02
C GLN A 472 -32.65 -17.05 16.54
N VAL A 473 -32.80 -15.81 17.05
CA VAL A 473 -33.02 -15.61 18.49
C VAL A 473 -34.52 -15.82 18.77
N PRO A 474 -34.93 -16.88 19.50
CA PRO A 474 -36.34 -17.06 19.83
C PRO A 474 -36.83 -15.86 20.67
N PRO A 475 -38.10 -15.43 20.50
CA PRO A 475 -38.66 -14.39 21.37
C PRO A 475 -38.52 -14.85 22.83
N LYS A 476 -38.04 -13.94 23.69
CA LYS A 476 -38.06 -14.18 25.14
C LYS A 476 -39.48 -14.59 25.51
N VAL A 477 -39.64 -15.79 26.04
CA VAL A 477 -40.88 -16.23 26.66
C VAL A 477 -41.09 -15.30 27.85
N ASP A 478 -42.04 -14.38 27.73
CA ASP A 478 -42.57 -13.63 28.86
C ASP A 478 -43.23 -14.66 29.79
N THR A 479 -42.51 -15.07 30.84
CA THR A 479 -43.11 -15.75 31.98
C THR A 479 -43.95 -14.73 32.74
N LEU A 480 -45.22 -14.64 32.38
CA LEU A 480 -46.28 -14.14 33.25
C LEU A 480 -47.26 -15.29 33.50
N SER A 481 -47.36 -15.67 34.78
CA SER A 481 -48.51 -16.21 35.52
C SER A 481 -48.17 -17.47 36.32
N VAL A 482 -47.93 -17.31 37.64
CA VAL A 482 -48.82 -17.82 38.70
C VAL A 482 -48.85 -16.78 39.81
#